data_AF-A0A3D1TQE4-F1
#
_entry.id   AF-A0A3D1TQE4-F1
#
_cell.length_a   1.000
_cell.length_b   1.000
_cell.length_c   1.000
_cell.angle_alpha   90.00
_cell.angle_beta   90.00
_cell.angle_gamma   90.00
#
_symmetry.space_group_name_H-M   'P 1'
#
loop_
_entity.id
_entity.type
_entity.pdbx_description
1 polymer ?
#
loop_
_entity_poly.entity_id
_entity_poly.type
_entity_poly.pdbx_seq_one_letter_code
_entity_poly.pdbx_strand_id
1 'polypeptide(L)'
;LIAVITFLLLARAFRSLLLPLKAVILNIVSVAAAWGVLVLVWQYGFGSQAIWGIQSTGAITFWIPLMVFAFLFGLSMDYEVFILSRVREEYDNDGSTNGAVITGIGRTGRLVTSAALILFCAFVALSSSPGTDIKVMGTGLGAGILLDATVVRMLLVPALVSLFGRWNWYLPSLPARLLFVRPSLPHKELAAEAS
;
A
#
# COMPACT_ATOMS: atom_id res chain seq x y z
N LEU A 1 -16.55 -2.25 -4.55
CA LEU A 1 -16.85 -3.20 -3.45
C LEU A 1 -15.62 -3.52 -2.62
N ILE A 2 -14.56 -4.09 -3.20
CA ILE A 2 -13.33 -4.47 -2.47
C ILE A 2 -12.75 -3.29 -1.67
N ALA A 3 -12.51 -2.13 -2.31
CA ALA A 3 -12.02 -0.94 -1.64
C ALA A 3 -12.90 -0.45 -0.47
N VAL A 4 -14.22 -0.66 -0.54
CA VAL A 4 -15.17 -0.27 0.52
C VAL A 4 -15.07 -1.24 1.70
N ILE A 5 -14.99 -2.54 1.45
CA ILE A 5 -14.82 -3.56 2.49
C ILE A 5 -13.47 -3.37 3.20
N THR A 6 -12.40 -3.19 2.43
CA THR A 6 -11.08 -2.77 2.90
C THR A 6 -11.16 -1.57 3.82
N PHE A 7 -11.79 -0.49 3.36
CA PHE A 7 -11.90 0.74 4.13
C PHE A 7 -12.57 0.50 5.48
N LEU A 8 -13.66 -0.28 5.51
CA LEU A 8 -14.39 -0.60 6.73
C LEU A 8 -13.56 -1.46 7.70
N LEU A 9 -12.84 -2.47 7.19
CA LEU A 9 -11.96 -3.32 8.00
C LEU A 9 -10.81 -2.52 8.62
N LEU A 10 -10.15 -1.68 7.81
CA LEU A 10 -9.07 -0.82 8.27
C LEU A 10 -9.58 0.24 9.25
N ALA A 11 -10.73 0.85 9.00
CA ALA A 11 -11.33 1.83 9.91
C ALA A 11 -11.61 1.23 11.28
N ARG A 12 -12.05 -0.04 11.32
CA ARG A 12 -12.24 -0.82 12.55
C ARG A 12 -10.91 -1.11 13.25
N ALA A 13 -9.91 -1.60 12.51
CA ALA A 13 -8.61 -2.00 13.06
C ALA A 13 -7.82 -0.82 13.63
N PHE A 14 -7.76 0.29 12.89
CA PHE A 14 -6.93 1.45 13.22
C PHE A 14 -7.62 2.49 14.08
N ARG A 15 -8.94 2.36 14.27
CA ARG A 15 -9.75 3.35 15.00
C ARG A 15 -9.54 4.75 14.41
N SER A 16 -9.46 4.86 13.08
CA SER A 16 -9.23 6.10 12.35
C SER A 16 -9.87 6.02 10.97
N LEU A 17 -10.42 7.13 10.47
CA LEU A 17 -11.00 7.24 9.14
C LEU A 17 -10.02 7.77 8.09
N LEU A 18 -9.01 8.55 8.53
CA LEU A 18 -8.01 9.13 7.63
C LEU A 18 -6.93 8.11 7.24
N LEU A 19 -6.60 7.19 8.15
CA LEU A 19 -5.62 6.13 7.88
C LEU A 19 -6.06 5.13 6.78
N PRO A 20 -7.31 4.63 6.78
CA PRO A 20 -7.83 3.80 5.69
C PRO A 20 -8.02 4.55 4.38
N LEU A 21 -8.39 5.83 4.43
CA LEU A 21 -8.65 6.61 3.23
C LEU A 21 -7.37 6.81 2.42
N LYS A 22 -6.28 7.22 3.08
CA LYS A 22 -4.98 7.37 2.42
C LYS A 22 -4.46 6.02 1.88
N ALA A 23 -4.70 4.93 2.62
CA ALA A 23 -4.32 3.59 2.21
C ALA A 23 -4.95 3.23 0.87
N VAL A 24 -6.26 3.40 0.77
CA VAL A 24 -7.01 3.13 -0.46
C VAL A 24 -6.55 4.03 -1.61
N ILE A 25 -6.32 5.33 -1.36
CA ILE A 25 -5.85 6.27 -2.39
C ILE A 25 -4.46 5.85 -2.91
N LEU A 26 -3.52 5.59 -2.01
CA LEU A 26 -2.16 5.18 -2.36
C LEU A 26 -2.16 3.86 -3.13
N ASN A 27 -3.02 2.92 -2.75
CA ASN A 27 -3.18 1.65 -3.44
C ASN A 27 -3.71 1.85 -4.87
N ILE A 28 -4.71 2.71 -5.06
CA ILE A 28 -5.22 3.06 -6.39
C ILE A 28 -4.11 3.69 -7.25
N VAL A 29 -3.30 4.59 -6.69
CA VAL A 29 -2.14 5.19 -7.38
C VAL A 29 -1.12 4.12 -7.77
N SER A 30 -0.84 3.17 -6.88
CA SER A 30 0.07 2.04 -7.10
C SER A 30 -0.39 1.15 -8.26
N VAL A 31 -1.67 0.76 -8.24
CA VAL A 31 -2.30 -0.02 -9.31
C VAL A 31 -2.26 0.74 -10.63
N ALA A 32 -2.62 2.03 -10.62
CA ALA A 32 -2.60 2.86 -11.83
C ALA A 32 -1.19 2.96 -12.42
N ALA A 33 -0.16 3.10 -11.57
CA ALA A 33 1.23 3.07 -12.01
C ALA A 33 1.63 1.71 -12.60
N ALA A 34 1.22 0.60 -11.98
CA ALA A 34 1.48 -0.75 -12.50
C ALA A 34 0.81 -1.00 -13.86
N TRP A 35 -0.43 -0.56 -14.03
CA TRP A 35 -1.11 -0.59 -15.33
C TRP A 35 -0.42 0.32 -16.35
N GLY A 36 0.05 1.50 -15.94
CA GLY A 36 0.87 2.37 -16.77
C GLY A 36 2.14 1.69 -17.28
N VAL A 37 2.85 0.96 -16.41
CA VAL A 37 4.03 0.16 -16.79
C VAL A 37 3.64 -0.95 -17.77
N LEU A 38 2.54 -1.66 -17.54
CA LEU A 38 2.05 -2.69 -18.46
C LEU A 38 1.76 -2.11 -19.85
N VAL A 39 1.06 -0.99 -19.91
CA VAL A 39 0.75 -0.28 -21.16
C VAL A 39 2.04 0.20 -21.84
N LEU A 40 2.98 0.81 -21.11
CA LEU A 40 4.24 1.29 -21.68
C LEU A 40 5.11 0.17 -22.25
N VAL A 41 5.27 -0.94 -21.51
CA VAL A 41 6.14 -2.05 -21.89
C VAL A 41 5.52 -2.91 -22.99
N TRP A 42 4.24 -3.27 -22.85
CA TRP A 42 3.60 -4.25 -23.73
C TRP A 42 2.72 -3.66 -24.83
N GLN A 43 2.12 -2.49 -24.59
CA GLN A 43 1.26 -1.83 -25.58
C GLN A 43 2.06 -0.84 -26.43
N TYR A 44 2.93 -0.02 -25.83
CA TYR A 44 3.80 0.93 -26.53
C TYR A 44 5.16 0.34 -26.93
N GLY A 45 5.54 -0.84 -26.44
CA GLY A 45 6.76 -1.54 -26.84
C GLY A 45 8.06 -0.93 -26.32
N PHE A 46 8.00 -0.04 -25.32
CA PHE A 46 9.20 0.51 -24.68
C PHE A 46 9.92 -0.60 -23.90
N GLY A 47 10.98 -1.18 -24.49
CA GLY A 47 11.81 -2.23 -23.89
C GLY A 47 11.44 -3.68 -24.23
N SER A 48 10.28 -3.95 -24.86
CA SER A 48 9.90 -5.31 -25.26
C SER A 48 10.82 -5.89 -26.34
N GLN A 49 11.27 -5.06 -27.29
CA GLN A 49 12.26 -5.44 -28.31
C GLN A 49 13.68 -5.54 -27.75
N ALA A 50 14.08 -4.64 -26.84
CA ALA A 50 15.47 -4.56 -26.36
C ALA A 50 15.82 -5.60 -25.28
N ILE A 51 14.85 -6.03 -24.46
CA ILE A 51 15.09 -6.94 -23.33
C ILE A 51 14.58 -8.36 -23.63
N TRP A 52 13.48 -8.49 -24.37
CA TRP A 52 12.80 -9.78 -24.55
C TRP A 52 12.75 -10.27 -26.00
N GLY A 53 13.09 -9.43 -26.99
CA GLY A 53 13.12 -9.81 -28.41
C GLY A 53 11.74 -10.18 -29.00
N ILE A 54 10.64 -9.80 -28.34
CA ILE A 54 9.27 -10.17 -28.74
C ILE A 54 8.60 -8.92 -29.35
N GLN A 55 7.97 -9.08 -30.52
CA GLN A 55 7.11 -8.03 -31.09
C GLN A 55 5.96 -7.68 -30.14
N SER A 56 5.56 -6.41 -30.11
CA SER A 56 4.41 -5.93 -29.32
C SER A 56 3.26 -6.92 -29.42
N THR A 57 2.77 -7.43 -28.28
CA THR A 57 1.64 -8.36 -28.24
C THR A 57 0.36 -7.70 -28.78
N GLY A 58 0.35 -6.36 -28.93
CA GLY A 58 -0.75 -5.57 -29.50
C GLY A 58 -1.99 -5.47 -28.61
N ALA A 59 -2.19 -6.42 -27.69
CA ALA A 59 -3.28 -6.47 -26.75
C ALA A 59 -2.85 -7.11 -25.42
N ILE A 60 -3.41 -6.60 -24.33
CA ILE A 60 -3.34 -7.24 -23.02
C ILE A 60 -4.64 -8.01 -22.82
N THR A 61 -4.54 -9.29 -22.49
CA THR A 61 -5.72 -10.13 -22.24
C THR A 61 -6.52 -9.57 -21.05
N PHE A 62 -7.83 -9.44 -21.21
CA PHE A 62 -8.70 -8.70 -20.26
C PHE A 62 -8.60 -9.17 -18.79
N TRP A 63 -8.21 -10.43 -18.55
CA TRP A 63 -8.09 -10.98 -17.20
C TRP A 63 -6.77 -10.58 -16.51
N ILE A 64 -5.74 -10.17 -17.25
CA ILE A 64 -4.43 -9.82 -16.69
C ILE A 64 -4.51 -8.55 -15.83
N PRO A 65 -5.10 -7.42 -16.29
CA PRO A 65 -5.24 -6.23 -15.45
C PRO A 65 -6.08 -6.49 -14.18
N LEU A 66 -7.11 -7.35 -14.29
CA LEU A 66 -7.92 -7.77 -13.16
C LEU A 66 -7.11 -8.57 -12.14
N MET A 67 -6.26 -9.50 -12.60
CA MET A 67 -5.42 -10.29 -11.71
C MET A 67 -4.31 -9.45 -11.09
N VAL A 68 -3.68 -8.56 -11.86
CA VAL A 68 -2.67 -7.60 -11.36
C VAL A 68 -3.28 -6.71 -10.30
N PHE A 69 -4.49 -6.19 -10.53
CA PHE A 69 -5.22 -5.45 -9.52
C PHE A 69 -5.46 -6.29 -8.26
N ALA A 70 -6.00 -7.49 -8.38
CA ALA A 70 -6.31 -8.33 -7.22
C ALA A 70 -5.06 -8.66 -6.38
N PHE A 71 -3.95 -9.01 -7.03
CA PHE A 71 -2.68 -9.31 -6.36
C PHE A 71 -2.05 -8.08 -5.72
N LEU A 72 -1.89 -6.99 -6.48
CA LEU A 72 -1.29 -5.77 -5.95
C LEU A 72 -2.14 -5.18 -4.83
N PHE A 73 -3.46 -5.16 -5.00
CA PHE A 73 -4.36 -4.64 -3.98
C PHE A 73 -4.31 -5.49 -2.71
N GLY A 74 -4.35 -6.82 -2.82
CA GLY A 74 -4.28 -7.74 -1.68
C GLY A 74 -2.94 -7.66 -0.95
N LEU A 75 -1.82 -7.79 -1.68
CA LEU A 75 -0.48 -7.68 -1.09
C LEU A 75 -0.27 -6.31 -0.47
N SER A 76 -0.71 -5.25 -1.14
CA SER A 76 -0.51 -3.89 -0.66
C SER A 76 -1.30 -3.62 0.63
N MET A 77 -2.51 -4.15 0.73
CA MET A 77 -3.30 -4.11 1.95
C MET A 77 -2.62 -4.79 3.13
N ASP A 78 -2.15 -6.03 2.94
CA ASP A 78 -1.60 -6.83 4.03
C ASP A 78 -0.37 -6.15 4.66
N TYR A 79 0.50 -5.62 3.82
CA TYR A 79 1.69 -4.89 4.29
C TYR A 79 1.33 -3.54 4.92
N GLU A 80 0.29 -2.86 4.44
CA GLU A 80 -0.07 -1.54 4.97
C GLU A 80 -0.69 -1.68 6.35
N VAL A 81 -1.56 -2.69 6.52
CA VAL A 81 -2.07 -3.07 7.84
C VAL A 81 -0.91 -3.37 8.79
N PHE A 82 0.06 -4.17 8.33
CA PHE A 82 1.19 -4.56 9.17
C PHE A 82 2.03 -3.35 9.62
N ILE A 83 2.41 -2.46 8.69
CA ILE A 83 3.21 -1.27 9.01
C ILE A 83 2.41 -0.31 9.90
N LEU A 84 1.16 -0.01 9.54
CA LEU A 84 0.33 0.92 10.33
C LEU A 84 0.03 0.36 11.72
N SER A 85 -0.13 -0.96 11.86
CA SER A 85 -0.34 -1.59 13.18
C SER A 85 0.88 -1.42 14.06
N ARG A 86 2.08 -1.56 13.48
CA ARG A 86 3.31 -1.34 14.24
C ARG A 86 3.51 0.13 14.59
N VAL A 87 3.28 1.05 13.66
CA VAL A 87 3.34 2.49 13.95
C VAL A 87 2.32 2.90 15.01
N ARG A 88 1.13 2.28 15.01
CA ARG A 88 0.11 2.48 16.05
C ARG A 88 0.60 2.02 17.41
N GLU A 89 1.16 0.82 17.50
CA GLU A 89 1.68 0.25 18.74
C GLU A 89 2.78 1.14 19.35
N GLU A 90 3.71 1.61 18.53
CA GLU A 90 4.77 2.53 18.98
C GLU A 90 4.21 3.91 19.38
N TYR A 91 3.14 4.39 18.71
CA TYR A 91 2.47 5.64 19.08
C TYR A 91 1.70 5.52 20.41
N ASP A 92 1.01 4.40 20.64
CA ASP A 92 0.29 4.17 21.89
C ASP A 92 1.25 4.03 23.10
N ASN A 93 2.52 3.66 22.85
CA ASN A 93 3.57 3.58 23.89
C ASN A 93 4.24 4.93 24.19
N ASP A 94 4.58 5.73 23.16
CA ASP A 94 5.46 6.92 23.31
C ASP A 94 4.73 8.26 23.09
N GLY A 95 3.50 8.25 22.56
CA GLY A 95 2.67 9.44 22.30
C GLY A 95 3.20 10.39 21.22
N SER A 96 4.40 10.15 20.68
CA SER A 96 5.04 10.93 19.62
C SER A 96 4.80 10.30 18.26
N THR A 97 4.07 10.99 17.36
CA THR A 97 3.82 10.48 16.00
C THR A 97 5.11 10.33 15.19
N ASN A 98 6.04 11.28 15.29
CA ASN A 98 7.31 11.20 14.56
C ASN A 98 8.20 10.08 15.10
N GLY A 99 8.27 9.91 16.44
CA GLY A 99 9.01 8.82 17.07
C GLY A 99 8.46 7.45 16.65
N ALA A 100 7.13 7.30 16.66
CA ALA A 100 6.45 6.07 16.26
C ALA A 100 6.68 5.70 14.78
N VAL A 101 6.69 6.70 13.87
CA VAL A 101 6.99 6.47 12.45
C VAL A 101 8.43 6.02 12.27
N ILE A 102 9.39 6.71 12.90
CA ILE A 102 10.83 6.38 12.80
C ILE A 102 11.09 4.97 13.33
N THR A 103 10.60 4.65 14.53
CA THR A 103 10.83 3.35 15.17
C THR A 103 10.06 2.23 14.49
N GLY A 104 8.79 2.46 14.14
CA GLY A 104 7.93 1.50 13.48
C GLY A 104 8.43 1.10 12.09
N ILE A 105 8.84 2.08 11.28
CA ILE A 105 9.37 1.84 9.93
C ILE A 105 10.81 1.31 9.99
N GLY A 106 11.65 1.82 10.90
CA GLY A 106 13.03 1.37 11.05
C GLY A 106 13.14 -0.14 11.33
N ARG A 107 12.21 -0.69 12.11
CA ARG A 107 12.16 -2.14 12.41
C ARG A 107 11.52 -2.98 11.31
N THR A 108 10.45 -2.50 10.70
CA THR A 108 9.67 -3.29 9.71
C THR A 108 10.20 -3.16 8.29
N GLY A 109 10.90 -2.07 7.96
CA GLY A 109 11.38 -1.77 6.62
C GLY A 109 12.24 -2.87 6.01
N ARG A 110 13.22 -3.39 6.77
CA ARG A 110 14.11 -4.48 6.29
C ARG A 110 13.35 -5.77 5.98
N LEU A 111 12.32 -6.08 6.76
CA LEU A 111 11.52 -7.28 6.57
C LEU A 111 10.65 -7.15 5.31
N VAL A 112 10.01 -5.98 5.14
CA VAL A 112 9.16 -5.67 3.99
C VAL A 112 9.99 -5.65 2.69
N THR A 113 11.17 -5.02 2.68
CA THR A 113 12.04 -5.01 1.50
C THR A 113 12.48 -6.41 1.09
N SER A 114 12.82 -7.25 2.06
CA SER A 114 13.28 -8.61 1.79
C SER A 114 12.16 -9.43 1.17
N ALA A 115 10.94 -9.32 1.71
CA ALA A 115 9.78 -10.00 1.16
C ALA A 115 9.42 -9.49 -0.25
N ALA A 116 9.46 -8.17 -0.47
CA ALA A 116 9.23 -7.57 -1.78
C ALA A 116 10.26 -8.02 -2.82
N LEU A 117 11.55 -8.12 -2.45
CA LEU A 117 12.59 -8.63 -3.33
C LEU A 117 12.40 -10.10 -3.70
N ILE A 118 11.99 -10.94 -2.74
CA ILE A 118 11.71 -12.36 -3.00
C ILE A 118 10.56 -12.50 -4.01
N LEU A 119 9.46 -11.76 -3.78
CA LEU A 119 8.31 -11.75 -4.70
C LEU A 119 8.70 -11.21 -6.08
N PHE A 120 9.47 -10.12 -6.12
CA PHE A 120 9.98 -9.54 -7.36
C PHE A 120 10.79 -10.57 -8.16
N CYS A 121 11.77 -11.24 -7.52
CA CYS A 121 12.56 -12.29 -8.16
C CYS A 121 11.69 -13.46 -8.67
N ALA A 122 10.67 -13.85 -7.89
CA ALA A 122 9.74 -14.90 -8.31
C ALA A 122 8.94 -14.50 -9.55
N PHE A 123 8.44 -13.26 -9.62
CA PHE A 123 7.70 -12.76 -10.79
C PHE A 123 8.60 -12.52 -12.01
N VAL A 124 9.85 -12.10 -11.80
CA VAL A 124 10.86 -12.04 -12.86
C VAL A 124 11.14 -13.44 -13.41
N ALA A 125 11.34 -14.44 -12.55
CA ALA A 125 11.50 -15.83 -12.99
C ALA A 125 10.25 -16.34 -13.74
N LEU A 126 9.05 -15.99 -13.27
CA LEU A 126 7.79 -16.32 -13.94
C LEU A 126 7.70 -15.66 -15.32
N SER A 127 8.21 -14.44 -15.46
CA SER A 127 8.22 -13.74 -16.75
C SER A 127 9.10 -14.39 -17.82
N SER A 128 10.00 -15.30 -17.43
CA SER A 128 10.79 -16.11 -18.36
C SER A 128 10.01 -17.27 -18.99
N SER A 129 8.77 -17.52 -18.56
CA SER A 129 7.91 -18.58 -19.09
C SER A 129 7.57 -18.37 -20.58
N PRO A 130 7.47 -19.44 -21.41
CA PRO A 130 7.17 -19.32 -22.84
C PRO A 130 5.83 -18.64 -23.17
N GLY A 131 4.86 -18.68 -22.26
CA GLY A 131 3.52 -18.13 -22.49
C GLY A 131 3.48 -16.61 -22.34
N THR A 132 3.03 -15.91 -23.39
CA THR A 132 2.98 -14.44 -23.41
C THR A 132 2.14 -13.84 -22.30
N ASP A 133 0.99 -14.45 -21.97
CA ASP A 133 0.13 -14.00 -20.86
C ASP A 133 0.88 -14.01 -19.52
N ILE A 134 1.66 -15.07 -19.28
CA ILE A 134 2.45 -15.24 -18.06
C ILE A 134 3.58 -14.21 -18.00
N LYS A 135 4.20 -13.87 -19.15
CA LYS A 135 5.21 -12.82 -19.24
C LYS A 135 4.66 -11.44 -18.90
N VAL A 136 3.54 -11.08 -19.50
CA VAL A 136 2.86 -9.79 -19.27
C VAL A 136 2.47 -9.67 -17.80
N MET A 137 1.88 -10.72 -17.24
CA MET A 137 1.48 -10.78 -15.85
C MET A 137 2.67 -10.71 -14.88
N GLY A 138 3.73 -11.49 -15.12
CA GLY A 138 4.93 -11.50 -14.28
C GLY A 138 5.66 -10.15 -14.27
N THR A 139 5.78 -9.51 -15.43
CA THR A 139 6.37 -8.16 -15.51
C THR A 139 5.52 -7.09 -14.82
N GLY A 140 4.19 -7.12 -15.02
CA GLY A 140 3.27 -6.18 -14.35
C GLY A 140 3.26 -6.33 -12.83
N LEU A 141 3.20 -7.57 -12.33
CA LEU A 141 3.24 -7.86 -10.90
C LEU A 141 4.60 -7.51 -10.29
N GLY A 142 5.70 -7.89 -10.96
CA GLY A 142 7.05 -7.56 -10.50
C GLY A 142 7.25 -6.04 -10.39
N ALA A 143 6.96 -5.29 -11.45
CA ALA A 143 7.09 -3.84 -11.44
C ALA A 143 6.15 -3.18 -10.43
N GLY A 144 4.89 -3.64 -10.35
CA GLY A 144 3.91 -3.11 -9.40
C GLY A 144 4.33 -3.32 -7.94
N ILE A 145 4.83 -4.50 -7.59
CA ILE A 145 5.31 -4.80 -6.23
C ILE A 145 6.54 -3.95 -5.89
N LEU A 146 7.46 -3.79 -6.85
CA LEU A 146 8.66 -2.97 -6.63
C LEU A 146 8.29 -1.51 -6.39
N LEU A 147 7.37 -0.96 -7.19
CA LEU A 147 6.84 0.40 -7.04
C LEU A 147 6.09 0.57 -5.71
N ASP A 148 5.23 -0.37 -5.34
CA ASP A 148 4.51 -0.33 -4.07
C ASP A 148 5.47 -0.37 -2.87
N ALA A 149 6.42 -1.30 -2.88
CA ALA A 149 7.37 -1.48 -1.79
C ALA A 149 8.32 -0.28 -1.62
N THR A 150 8.67 0.42 -2.70
CA THR A 150 9.60 1.55 -2.65
C THR A 150 8.88 2.89 -2.59
N VAL A 151 8.12 3.24 -3.63
CA VAL A 151 7.46 4.54 -3.77
C VAL A 151 6.35 4.68 -2.75
N VAL A 152 5.48 3.67 -2.63
CA VAL A 152 4.33 3.80 -1.73
C VAL A 152 4.78 3.64 -0.29
N ARG A 153 5.46 2.54 0.05
CA ARG A 153 5.75 2.21 1.46
C ARG A 153 6.92 2.96 2.07
N MET A 154 8.03 3.13 1.36
CA MET A 154 9.20 3.81 1.95
C MET A 154 9.09 5.32 1.90
N LEU A 155 8.32 5.86 0.95
CA LEU A 155 8.24 7.30 0.73
C LEU A 155 6.85 7.85 1.08
N LEU A 156 5.80 7.45 0.35
CA LEU A 156 4.49 8.10 0.47
C LEU A 156 3.81 7.82 1.82
N VAL A 157 3.85 6.58 2.32
CA VAL A 157 3.23 6.21 3.61
C VAL A 157 3.86 7.01 4.77
N PRO A 158 5.18 6.96 5.03
CA PRO A 158 5.80 7.78 6.08
C PRO A 158 5.58 9.27 5.89
N ALA A 159 5.70 9.79 4.66
CA ALA A 159 5.50 11.20 4.38
C ALA A 159 4.08 11.65 4.74
N LEU A 160 3.05 10.89 4.34
CA LEU A 160 1.66 11.20 4.69
C LEU A 160 1.40 10.98 6.19
N VAL A 161 1.98 9.95 6.82
CA VAL A 161 1.81 9.76 8.27
C VAL A 161 2.40 10.93 9.05
N SER A 162 3.59 11.38 8.67
CA SER A 162 4.29 12.51 9.27
C SER A 162 3.56 13.84 9.02
N LEU A 163 3.12 14.08 7.77
CA LEU A 163 2.44 15.31 7.37
C LEU A 163 1.12 15.54 8.13
N PHE A 164 0.31 14.49 8.30
CA PHE A 164 -0.97 14.59 9.00
C PHE A 164 -0.83 14.48 10.53
N GLY A 165 0.34 14.09 11.04
CA GLY A 165 0.68 14.12 12.47
C GLY A 165 -0.43 13.60 13.39
N ARG A 166 -0.89 14.45 14.31
CA ARG A 166 -1.93 14.11 15.30
C ARG A 166 -3.32 13.85 14.71
N TRP A 167 -3.61 14.37 13.51
CA TRP A 167 -4.92 14.22 12.87
C TRP A 167 -5.15 12.81 12.34
N ASN A 168 -4.07 12.05 12.05
CA ASN A 168 -4.20 10.64 11.67
C ASN A 168 -4.88 9.78 12.75
N TRP A 169 -4.82 10.19 14.01
CA TRP A 169 -5.38 9.44 15.13
C TRP A 169 -6.77 9.94 15.55
N TYR A 170 -7.33 10.90 14.80
CA TYR A 170 -8.65 11.47 15.09
C TYR A 170 -9.77 10.50 14.70
N LEU A 171 -10.55 10.08 15.69
CA LEU A 171 -11.79 9.33 15.48
C LEU A 171 -12.98 10.14 16.03
N PRO A 172 -13.86 10.67 15.18
CA PRO A 172 -15.08 11.33 15.63
C PRO A 172 -15.99 10.35 16.40
N SER A 173 -16.78 10.87 17.34
CA SER A 173 -17.59 10.09 18.29
C SER A 173 -18.68 9.23 17.65
N LEU A 174 -19.24 9.66 16.51
CA LEU A 174 -20.26 8.92 15.74
C LEU A 174 -19.73 7.61 15.12
N PRO A 175 -18.63 7.61 14.34
CA PRO A 175 -18.03 6.37 13.82
C PRO A 175 -17.38 5.50 14.90
N ALA A 176 -16.90 6.08 16.01
CA ALA A 176 -16.42 5.32 17.18
C ALA A 176 -17.51 4.42 17.78
N ARG A 177 -18.74 4.95 17.87
CA ARG A 177 -19.91 4.23 18.37
C ARG A 177 -20.38 3.14 17.41
N LEU A 178 -20.26 3.36 16.10
CA LEU A 178 -20.61 2.39 15.06
C LEU A 178 -19.56 1.26 14.93
N LEU A 179 -18.29 1.55 15.22
CA LEU A 179 -17.18 0.59 15.16
C LEU A 179 -16.89 -0.11 16.51
N PHE A 180 -17.68 0.14 17.56
CA PHE A 180 -17.50 -0.40 18.92
C PHE A 180 -16.10 -0.15 19.51
N VAL A 181 -15.61 1.07 19.34
CA VAL A 181 -14.23 1.45 19.66
C VAL A 181 -14.22 2.70 20.55
N ARG A 182 -13.27 2.77 21.50
CA ARG A 182 -13.11 3.96 22.35
C ARG A 182 -12.65 5.18 21.51
N PRO A 183 -13.29 6.36 21.64
CA PRO A 183 -12.87 7.57 20.94
C PRO A 183 -11.44 7.98 21.34
N SER A 184 -10.60 8.34 20.37
CA SER A 184 -9.32 9.01 20.60
C SER A 184 -9.42 10.46 20.15
N LEU A 185 -9.55 11.36 21.12
CA LEU A 185 -9.48 12.81 20.92
C LEU A 185 -8.01 13.25 20.85
N PRO A 186 -7.68 14.28 20.05
CA PRO A 186 -6.36 14.88 20.09
C PRO A 186 -6.21 15.55 21.47
N HIS A 187 -5.15 15.20 22.21
CA HIS A 187 -4.82 15.82 23.50
C HIS A 187 -4.75 17.35 23.36
N LYS A 188 -5.86 18.01 23.66
CA LYS A 188 -5.95 19.44 23.95
C LYS A 188 -7.04 19.83 24.95
N GLU A 189 -7.98 18.94 25.30
CA GLU A 189 -9.07 19.31 26.23
C GLU A 189 -8.83 18.97 27.71
N LEU A 190 -7.89 18.09 28.07
CA LEU A 190 -7.60 17.82 29.49
C LEU A 190 -6.85 18.96 30.20
N ALA A 191 -6.41 20.01 29.47
CA ALA A 191 -5.83 21.20 30.07
C ALA A 191 -6.86 22.32 30.32
N ALA A 192 -8.08 22.21 29.79
CA ALA A 192 -9.13 23.22 29.94
C ALA A 192 -10.14 22.89 31.06
N GLU A 193 -10.20 21.64 31.53
CA GLU A 193 -11.00 21.24 32.70
C GLU A 193 -10.20 21.21 34.02
N ALA A 194 -8.91 21.53 33.97
CA ALA A 194 -8.03 21.59 35.15
C ALA A 194 -7.60 23.03 35.51
N SER A 195 -8.23 24.05 34.92
CA SER A 195 -8.00 25.48 35.21
C SER A 195 -9.24 26.15 35.79
#